data_AF-A0A843IDM7-F1
#
_entry.id   AF-A0A843IDM7-F1
#
_cell.length_a   1.000
_cell.length_b   1.000
_cell.length_c   1.000
_cell.angle_alpha   90.00
_cell.angle_beta   90.00
_cell.angle_gamma   90.00
#
_symmetry.space_group_name_H-M   'P 1'
#
loop_
_entity.id
_entity.type
_entity.pdbx_description
1 polymer ?
#
loop_
_entity_poly.entity_id
_entity_poly.type
_entity_poly.pdbx_seq_one_letter_code
_entity_poly.pdbx_strand_id
1 'polypeptide(L)' 'MSKVTTIQLDKSVVESLKKNKEYPRQTYNELIVHMIEIIRNLKKRNQYDEFLHKIQQPKMKELWDNKEDEAWNDA' A
#
# COMPACT_ATOMS: atom_id res chain seq x y z
N MET A 1 -25.77 18.80 16.41
CA MET A 1 -24.93 17.73 17.00
C MET A 1 -23.49 17.98 16.61
N SER A 2 -22.55 17.99 17.55
CA SER A 2 -21.13 18.21 17.24
C SER A 2 -20.57 17.03 16.44
N LYS A 3 -20.04 17.27 15.24
CA LYS A 3 -19.44 16.25 14.36
C LYS A 3 -18.06 15.76 14.84
N VAL A 4 -17.69 16.05 16.08
CA VAL A 4 -16.36 15.78 16.65
C VAL A 4 -16.49 14.86 17.85
N THR A 5 -15.56 13.91 17.93
CA THR A 5 -15.48 12.91 19.00
C THR A 5 -14.11 12.99 19.65
N THR A 6 -14.04 12.81 20.96
CA THR A 6 -12.77 12.76 21.69
C THR A 6 -12.19 11.36 21.63
N ILE A 7 -10.90 11.26 21.29
CA ILE A 7 -10.12 10.03 21.37
C ILE A 7 -8.97 10.25 22.33
N GLN A 8 -8.62 9.22 23.11
CA GLN A 8 -7.41 9.25 23.93
C GLN A 8 -6.25 8.67 23.13
N LEU A 9 -5.11 9.36 23.16
CA LEU A 9 -3.88 8.96 22.49
C LEU A 9 -2.73 9.05 23.48
N ASP A 10 -1.80 8.11 23.38
CA ASP A 10 -0.57 8.18 24.15
C ASP A 10 0.24 9.42 23.79
N LYS A 11 0.95 9.96 24.79
CA LYS A 11 1.80 11.15 24.61
C LYS A 11 2.85 10.93 23.52
N SER A 12 3.41 9.73 23.44
CA SER A 12 4.37 9.33 22.40
C SER A 12 3.78 9.42 20.99
N VAL A 13 2.50 9.06 20.83
CA VAL A 13 1.78 9.13 19.56
C VAL A 13 1.54 10.60 19.18
N VAL A 14 1.15 11.44 20.14
CA VAL A 14 0.94 12.88 19.90
C VAL A 14 2.24 13.58 19.51
N GLU A 15 3.36 13.22 20.14
CA GLU A 15 4.69 13.74 19.77
C GLU A 15 5.09 13.31 18.36
N SER A 16 4.81 12.05 18.01
CA SER A 16 5.05 11.53 16.66
C SER A 16 4.21 12.27 15.62
N LEU A 17 2.92 12.49 15.89
CA LEU A 17 2.05 13.30 15.04
C LEU A 17 2.54 14.75 14.91
N LYS A 18 3.11 15.32 15.97
CA LYS A 18 3.67 16.69 15.95
C LYS A 18 4.92 16.78 15.08
N LYS A 19 5.79 15.77 15.09
CA LYS A 19 7.00 15.69 14.24
C LYS A 19 6.69 15.47 12.77
N ASN A 20 5.61 14.75 12.47
CA ASN A 20 5.20 14.41 11.10
C ASN A 20 4.25 15.44 10.47
N LYS A 21 4.14 16.65 11.05
CA LYS A 21 3.37 17.73 10.40
C LYS A 21 4.12 18.22 9.16
N GLU A 22 3.43 18.28 8.04
CA GLU A 22 3.95 18.80 6.78
C GLU A 22 4.10 20.33 6.82
N TYR A 23 3.24 21.01 7.57
CA TYR A 23 3.29 22.46 7.74
C TYR A 23 2.89 22.89 9.17
N PRO A 24 3.35 24.07 9.65
CA PRO A 24 3.21 24.47 11.06
C PRO A 24 1.77 24.53 11.59
N ARG A 25 0.80 24.83 10.71
CA ARG A 25 -0.63 25.00 11.06
C ARG A 25 -1.49 23.77 10.76
N GLN A 26 -0.90 22.64 10.36
CA GLN A 26 -1.65 21.43 10.05
C GLN A 26 -2.39 20.91 11.28
N THR A 27 -3.68 20.62 11.12
CA THR A 27 -4.49 20.01 12.17
C THR A 27 -4.21 18.50 12.25
N TYR A 28 -4.40 17.91 13.43
CA TYR A 28 -4.26 16.46 13.57
C TYR A 28 -5.30 15.71 12.74
N ASN A 29 -6.49 16.27 12.54
CA ASN A 29 -7.50 15.66 11.67
C ASN A 29 -7.02 15.58 10.21
N GLU A 30 -6.47 16.66 9.65
CA GLU A 30 -5.94 16.64 8.28
C GLU A 30 -4.81 15.62 8.12
N LEU A 31 -3.89 15.59 9.09
CA LEU A 31 -2.77 14.65 9.09
C LEU A 31 -3.26 13.19 9.15
N ILE A 32 -4.22 12.89 10.03
CA ILE A 32 -4.80 11.55 10.16
C ILE A 32 -5.56 11.15 8.90
N VAL A 33 -6.33 12.07 8.30
CA VAL A 33 -7.05 11.82 7.04
C VAL A 33 -6.06 11.48 5.92
N HIS A 34 -4.99 12.27 5.78
CA HIS A 34 -3.96 12.02 4.77
C HIS A 34 -3.30 10.64 4.96
N MET A 35 -2.95 10.28 6.20
CA MET A 35 -2.40 8.95 6.51
C MET A 35 -3.39 7.83 6.16
N ILE A 36 -4.68 7.99 6.45
CA ILE A 36 -5.71 7.00 6.12
C ILE A 36 -5.83 6.82 4.60
N GLU A 37 -5.78 7.90 3.82
CA GLU A 37 -5.81 7.84 2.36
C GLU A 37 -4.60 7.11 1.78
N ILE A 38 -3.40 7.41 2.29
CA ILE A 38 -2.17 6.70 1.90
C ILE A 38 -2.32 5.19 2.19
N ILE A 39 -2.74 4.82 3.39
CA ILE A 39 -2.92 3.40 3.78
C ILE A 39 -3.97 2.73 2.89
N ARG A 40 -5.07 3.42 2.57
CA ARG A 40 -6.11 2.90 1.67
C ARG A 40 -5.56 2.66 0.26
N ASN A 41 -4.75 3.58 -0.24
CA ASN A 41 -4.14 3.47 -1.57
C ASN A 41 -3.08 2.37 -1.62
N LEU A 42 -2.28 2.21 -0.56
CA LEU A 42 -1.31 1.12 -0.42
C LEU A 42 -2.01 -0.25 -0.41
N LYS A 43 -3.10 -0.40 0.36
CA LYS A 43 -3.89 -1.64 0.37
C LYS A 43 -4.46 -2.00 -1.00
N LYS A 44 -4.94 -1.00 -1.75
CA LYS A 44 -5.44 -1.20 -3.13
C LYS A 44 -4.32 -1.65 -4.08
N ARG A 45 -3.13 -1.04 -3.97
CA ARG A 45 -1.98 -1.38 -4.82
C ARG A 45 -1.41 -2.76 -4.50
N ASN A 46 -1.24 -3.11 -3.23
CA ASN A 46 -0.79 -4.45 -2.85
C ASN A 46 -1.77 -5.54 -3.29
N GLN A 47 -3.09 -5.32 -3.18
CA GLN A 47 -4.07 -6.28 -3.68
C GLN A 47 -4.00 -6.44 -5.20
N TYR A 48 -3.75 -5.36 -5.94
CA TYR A 48 -3.61 -5.42 -7.39
C TYR A 48 -2.32 -6.15 -7.80
N ASP A 49 -1.17 -5.82 -7.21
CA ASP A 49 0.11 -6.46 -7.53
C ASP A 49 0.13 -7.95 -7.12
N GLU A 50 -0.38 -8.31 -5.94
CA GLU A 50 -0.49 -9.71 -5.52
C GLU A 50 -1.40 -10.51 -6.45
N PHE A 51 -2.52 -9.92 -6.89
CA PHE A 51 -3.43 -10.54 -7.85
C PHE A 51 -2.79 -10.70 -9.23
N LEU A 52 -2.10 -9.66 -9.72
CA LEU A 52 -1.44 -9.66 -11.02
C LEU A 52 -0.31 -10.68 -11.07
N HIS A 53 0.56 -10.72 -10.06
CA HIS A 53 1.64 -11.70 -9.95
C HIS A 53 1.11 -13.13 -9.92
N LYS A 54 -0.01 -13.38 -9.23
CA LYS A 54 -0.62 -14.71 -9.13
C LYS A 54 -1.25 -15.18 -10.45
N ILE A 55 -1.77 -14.27 -11.28
CA ILE A 55 -2.32 -14.58 -12.62
C ILE A 55 -1.21 -14.72 -13.67
N GLN A 56 -0.11 -13.98 -13.53
CA GLN A 56 1.01 -14.07 -14.44
C GLN A 56 1.83 -15.35 -14.25
N GLN A 57 1.94 -15.89 -13.03
CA GLN A 57 2.64 -17.16 -12.75
C GLN A 57 2.20 -18.34 -13.63
N PRO A 58 0.89 -18.66 -13.79
CA PRO A 58 0.47 -19.75 -14.66
C PRO A 58 0.75 -19.48 -16.14
N LYS A 59 0.62 -18.24 -16.61
CA LYS A 59 0.95 -17.86 -17.99
C LYS A 59 2.46 -17.87 -18.27
N MET A 60 3.28 -17.46 -17.30
CA MET A 60 4.73 -17.55 -17.39
C MET A 60 5.19 -19.01 -17.40
N LYS A 61 4.54 -19.90 -16.64
CA LYS A 61 4.78 -21.35 -16.66
C LYS A 61 4.28 -22.04 -17.94
N GLU A 62 3.44 -21.37 -18.72
CA GLU A 62 2.98 -21.85 -20.03
C GLU A 62 3.90 -21.37 -21.16
N LEU A 63 4.48 -20.18 -21.00
CA LEU A 63 5.44 -19.58 -21.92
C LEU A 63 6.87 -20.08 -21.73
N TRP A 64 7.26 -20.45 -20.50
CA TRP A 64 8.52 -21.10 -20.14
C TRP A 64 8.21 -22.47 -19.52
N ASP A 65 8.98 -23.52 -19.84
CA ASP A 65 8.69 -24.98 -19.67
C ASP A 65 7.81 -25.62 -20.78
N ASN A 66 7.80 -25.06 -21.99
CA ASN A 66 7.17 -25.70 -23.14
C ASN A 66 8.20 -26.38 -24.07
N LYS A 67 7.74 -27.30 -24.93
CA LYS A 67 8.60 -28.05 -25.86
C LYS A 67 9.37 -27.17 -26.85
N GLU A 68 8.98 -25.91 -27.01
CA GLU A 68 9.67 -24.97 -27.90
C GLU A 68 10.93 -24.41 -27.22
N ASP A 69 10.95 -24.24 -25.89
CA ASP A 69 12.16 -23.86 -25.12
C ASP A 69 13.27 -24.92 -25.19
N GLU A 70 12.92 -26.21 -25.29
CA GLU A 70 13.91 -27.29 -25.48
C GLU A 70 14.60 -27.18 -26.85
N ALA A 71 13.89 -26.71 -27.88
CA ALA A 71 14.44 -26.53 -29.22
C ALA A 71 15.33 -25.27 -29.35
N TRP A 72 15.15 -24.28 -28.48
CA TRP A 72 15.99 -23.07 -28.44
C TRP A 72 17.26 -23.23 -27.60
N ASN A 73 17.31 -24.17 -26.65
CA ASN A 73 18.52 -24.45 -25.86
C ASN A 73 19.54 -25.37 -26.56
N ASP A 74 19.17 -26.01 -27.67
CA ASP A 74 20.00 -26.92 -28.47
C ASP A 74 20.58 -26.28 -29.75
N ALA A 75 20.46 -24.95 -29.93
CA ALA A 75 21.02 -24.18 -31.05
C ALA A 75 22.26 -23.36 -30.64
#